data_AF-A0A7L0J6C2-F1
#
_entry.id   AF-A0A7L0J6C2-F1
#
_cell.length_a   1.000
_cell.length_b   1.000
_cell.length_c   1.000
_cell.angle_alpha   90.00
_cell.angle_beta   90.00
_cell.angle_gamma   90.00
#
_symmetry.space_group_name_H-M   'P 1'
#
loop_
_entity.id
_entity.type
_entity.pdbx_description
1 polymer ?
#
loop_
_entity_poly.entity_id
_entity_poly.type
_entity_poly.pdbx_seq_one_letter_code
_entity_poly.pdbx_strand_id
1 'polypeptide(L)'
;MSQSGASRLAGSPPLPGGSLLALLAPEPSPSPPSGTPSPGPPPALLEGDWEGREELRLRELEEARARAAQMEKTMRWWSDCTANWREKWSKVRAERNRAREEVRQLRHRLEALTKELASLRRDRDRDRDRPEERPPPPRPQPSAGNAPATDGAEGDTSPEREPVRDVGAEVPQKGKELELMENILTSKQDESWEQRGPRASFSRQERSRLLWEDVSIMEEDATKVTALKLRLDESQKVLLKEREDKLALSKNIEKLEGELSQWKIKYEELNKNKQEVMKQLNILKEIHQDELGRISEDLEDELGARSSMDKKLAELRAEMERLQAENAAEWGRRERLETEKLNLERENKKLRAQIEDLEEVLARKRRQTASALDTDLKTIQAELFEKNKELADLKHIHTKLKKQYQEKMAELAHANRRVEQHEAEVKKLRLRVEELKKELAQAEDELDEAHNQTRKLQRSLDEQTEQSESFQVQLEHLQSRLRRQQSTPLFGKMRSARFGPDDAGDGTSDPDEDEDLQIQVP
;
A
#
# COMPACT_ATOMS: atom_id res chain seq x y z
N MET A 1 45.92 17.66 -22.64
CA MET A 1 45.72 16.19 -22.64
C MET A 1 44.48 15.93 -21.78
N SER A 2 43.33 15.67 -22.40
CA SER A 2 42.06 15.49 -21.68
C SER A 2 41.37 14.26 -22.25
N GLN A 3 41.20 13.21 -21.43
CA GLN A 3 40.50 12.00 -21.86
C GLN A 3 38.99 12.18 -21.70
N SER A 4 38.25 12.10 -22.80
CA SER A 4 36.79 12.03 -22.78
C SER A 4 36.33 10.62 -22.44
N GLY A 5 35.71 10.45 -21.27
CA GLY A 5 35.05 9.21 -20.88
C GLY A 5 33.66 9.08 -21.52
N ALA A 6 33.59 8.57 -22.75
CA ALA A 6 32.32 8.29 -23.41
C ALA A 6 31.64 7.04 -22.81
N SER A 7 30.65 7.24 -21.95
CA SER A 7 29.83 6.14 -21.41
C SER A 7 28.96 5.53 -22.50
N ARG A 8 29.31 4.32 -22.94
CA ARG A 8 28.48 3.53 -23.87
C ARG A 8 27.16 3.15 -23.20
N LEU A 9 26.04 3.57 -23.80
CA LEU A 9 24.71 3.05 -23.48
C LEU A 9 24.66 1.56 -23.86
N ALA A 10 24.46 0.69 -22.86
CA ALA A 10 24.19 -0.72 -23.10
C ALA A 10 22.77 -0.88 -23.66
N GLY A 11 22.63 -1.52 -24.82
CA GLY A 11 21.34 -1.71 -25.47
C GLY A 11 20.43 -2.67 -24.71
N SER A 12 19.14 -2.39 -24.73
CA SER A 12 18.10 -3.29 -24.23
C SER A 12 18.05 -4.59 -25.04
N PRO A 13 17.92 -5.78 -24.40
CA PRO A 13 17.58 -7.01 -25.12
C PRO A 13 16.11 -6.94 -25.58
N PRO A 14 15.77 -7.52 -26.75
CA PRO A 14 14.39 -7.56 -27.22
C PRO A 14 13.56 -8.54 -26.38
N LEU A 15 12.37 -8.12 -25.96
CA LEU A 15 11.40 -9.00 -25.30
C LEU A 15 10.76 -9.95 -26.34
N PRO A 16 10.67 -11.27 -26.08
CA PRO A 16 9.83 -12.14 -26.88
C PRO A 16 8.35 -11.79 -26.63
N GLY A 17 7.63 -11.44 -27.69
CA GLY A 17 6.19 -11.19 -27.61
C GLY A 17 5.43 -12.48 -27.31
N GLY A 18 5.05 -12.68 -26.04
CA GLY A 18 4.23 -13.79 -25.58
C GLY A 18 3.25 -13.30 -24.52
N SER A 19 1.95 -13.50 -24.74
CA SER A 19 0.90 -12.97 -23.86
C SER A 19 0.89 -13.66 -22.50
N LEU A 20 1.45 -13.02 -21.48
CA LEU A 20 1.43 -13.48 -20.08
C LEU A 20 0.06 -13.37 -19.41
N LEU A 21 -0.97 -12.92 -20.13
CA LEU A 21 -2.35 -12.80 -19.63
C LEU A 21 -3.18 -14.09 -19.74
N ALA A 22 -2.69 -15.12 -20.42
CA ALA A 22 -3.44 -16.36 -20.64
C ALA A 22 -3.28 -17.44 -19.54
N LEU A 23 -2.39 -17.25 -18.56
CA LEU A 23 -2.05 -18.26 -17.54
C LEU A 23 -2.68 -18.02 -16.16
N LEU A 24 -3.66 -17.11 -16.04
CA LEU A 24 -4.33 -16.76 -14.77
C LEU A 24 -5.87 -16.83 -14.81
N ALA A 25 -6.45 -17.57 -15.75
CA ALA A 25 -7.88 -17.92 -15.70
C ALA A 25 -8.08 -19.16 -14.80
N PRO A 26 -8.90 -19.09 -13.73
CA PRO A 26 -9.29 -20.28 -12.99
C PRO A 26 -10.37 -21.05 -13.74
N GLU A 27 -10.08 -22.31 -14.09
CA GLU A 27 -11.07 -23.26 -14.61
C GLU A 27 -12.19 -23.51 -13.57
N PRO A 28 -13.48 -23.55 -13.97
CA PRO A 28 -14.59 -23.81 -13.05
C PRO A 28 -14.70 -25.29 -12.70
N SER A 29 -14.48 -25.62 -11.42
CA SER A 29 -14.64 -26.99 -10.92
C SER A 29 -16.12 -27.43 -10.89
N PRO A 30 -16.47 -28.64 -11.38
CA PRO A 30 -17.83 -29.16 -11.30
C PRO A 30 -18.16 -29.62 -9.87
N SER A 31 -19.35 -29.24 -9.38
CA SER A 31 -19.85 -29.68 -8.07
C SER A 31 -20.29 -31.15 -8.09
N PRO A 32 -20.02 -31.95 -7.05
CA PRO A 32 -20.50 -33.33 -6.96
C PRO A 32 -21.99 -33.37 -6.58
N PRO A 33 -22.77 -34.35 -7.08
CA PRO A 33 -24.14 -34.57 -6.63
C PRO A 33 -24.17 -35.15 -5.22
N SER A 34 -25.12 -34.68 -4.40
CA SER A 34 -25.36 -35.20 -3.06
C SER A 34 -25.92 -36.63 -3.11
N GLY A 35 -25.28 -37.57 -2.42
CA GLY A 35 -25.76 -38.96 -2.32
C GLY A 35 -24.77 -39.89 -1.60
N THR A 36 -24.99 -40.11 -0.31
CA THR A 36 -24.37 -41.23 0.43
C THR A 36 -25.12 -42.53 0.15
N PRO A 37 -24.39 -43.66 0.05
CA PRO A 37 -24.59 -44.71 1.05
C PRO A 37 -23.27 -45.23 1.66
N SER A 38 -23.40 -46.01 2.74
CA SER A 38 -22.31 -46.45 3.64
C SER A 38 -21.18 -47.25 2.99
N PRO A 39 -19.96 -47.22 3.57
CA PRO A 39 -18.85 -48.06 3.16
C PRO A 39 -19.00 -49.50 3.69
N GLY A 40 -18.94 -50.49 2.80
CA GLY A 40 -18.55 -51.85 3.16
C GLY A 40 -17.03 -51.99 3.23
N PRO A 41 -16.47 -52.99 3.95
CA PRO A 41 -15.03 -53.18 4.04
C PRO A 41 -14.44 -53.64 2.70
N PRO A 42 -13.30 -53.10 2.24
CA PRO A 42 -12.66 -53.52 0.99
C PRO A 42 -12.00 -54.91 1.13
N PRO A 43 -12.04 -55.76 0.09
CA PRO A 43 -11.32 -57.03 0.09
C PRO A 43 -9.79 -56.82 0.08
N ALA A 44 -9.06 -57.65 0.82
CA ALA A 44 -7.60 -57.66 0.82
C ALA A 44 -7.05 -58.29 -0.47
N LEU A 45 -6.75 -57.47 -1.48
CA LEU A 45 -5.91 -57.82 -2.62
C LEU A 45 -5.03 -56.62 -3.02
N LEU A 46 -3.81 -56.92 -3.48
CA LEU A 46 -2.77 -55.99 -3.99
C LEU A 46 -1.94 -55.23 -2.94
N GLU A 47 -1.10 -55.97 -2.23
CA GLU A 47 0.01 -55.41 -1.42
C GLU A 47 1.13 -54.78 -2.28
N GLY A 48 1.20 -55.09 -3.57
CA GLY A 48 2.27 -54.65 -4.50
C GLY A 48 2.06 -53.32 -5.23
N ASP A 49 1.00 -52.56 -4.93
CA ASP A 49 0.68 -51.27 -5.58
C ASP A 49 0.93 -50.06 -4.65
N TRP A 50 1.36 -50.31 -3.40
CA TRP A 50 1.65 -49.25 -2.43
C TRP A 50 2.95 -48.51 -2.76
N GLU A 51 4.01 -49.21 -3.13
CA GLU A 51 5.29 -48.59 -3.50
C GLU A 51 5.14 -47.67 -4.72
N GLY A 52 4.39 -48.08 -5.75
CA GLY A 52 4.11 -47.24 -6.93
C GLY A 52 3.33 -45.96 -6.62
N ARG A 53 2.36 -46.04 -5.70
CA ARG A 53 1.58 -44.86 -5.24
C ARG A 53 2.40 -43.94 -4.34
N GLU A 54 3.23 -44.50 -3.46
CA GLU A 54 4.12 -43.71 -2.59
C GLU A 54 5.22 -43.03 -3.43
N GLU A 55 5.77 -43.71 -4.44
CA GLU A 55 6.67 -43.12 -5.44
C GLU A 55 6.00 -41.99 -6.25
N LEU A 56 4.75 -42.18 -6.70
CA LEU A 56 4.00 -41.13 -7.41
C LEU A 56 3.82 -39.90 -6.52
N ARG A 57 3.39 -40.12 -5.27
CA ARG A 57 3.23 -39.06 -4.26
C ARG A 57 4.53 -38.33 -3.94
N LEU A 58 5.66 -39.05 -3.88
CA LEU A 58 6.99 -38.46 -3.70
C LEU A 58 7.37 -37.59 -4.90
N ARG A 59 7.14 -38.05 -6.14
CA ARG A 59 7.36 -37.26 -7.37
C ARG A 59 6.47 -36.02 -7.42
N GLU A 60 5.19 -36.12 -7.05
CA GLU A 60 4.27 -34.97 -6.94
C GLU A 60 4.73 -33.96 -5.88
N LEU A 61 5.23 -34.42 -4.73
CA LEU A 61 5.80 -33.56 -3.69
C LEU A 61 7.10 -32.88 -4.14
N GLU A 62 7.96 -33.57 -4.89
CA GLU A 62 9.17 -32.98 -5.47
C GLU A 62 8.83 -31.97 -6.57
N GLU A 63 7.83 -32.23 -7.41
CA GLU A 63 7.38 -31.28 -8.41
C GLU A 63 6.72 -30.04 -7.76
N ALA A 64 5.92 -30.23 -6.71
CA ALA A 64 5.36 -29.14 -5.92
C ALA A 64 6.47 -28.28 -5.25
N ARG A 65 7.51 -28.92 -4.70
CA ARG A 65 8.70 -28.23 -4.17
C ARG A 65 9.46 -27.47 -5.26
N ALA A 66 9.63 -28.06 -6.45
CA ALA A 66 10.29 -27.41 -7.57
C ALA A 66 9.50 -26.17 -8.06
N ARG A 67 8.17 -26.28 -8.19
CA ARG A 67 7.27 -25.16 -8.51
C ARG A 67 7.35 -24.06 -7.45
N ALA A 68 7.31 -24.43 -6.16
CA ALA A 68 7.45 -23.47 -5.05
C ALA A 68 8.82 -22.75 -5.07
N ALA A 69 9.92 -23.47 -5.28
CA ALA A 69 11.25 -22.88 -5.40
C ALA A 69 11.37 -21.92 -6.61
N GLN A 70 10.67 -22.20 -7.72
CA GLN A 70 10.61 -21.30 -8.87
C GLN A 70 9.74 -20.06 -8.62
N MET A 71 8.63 -20.20 -7.87
CA MET A 71 7.85 -19.06 -7.39
C MET A 71 8.67 -18.17 -6.44
N GLU A 72 9.45 -18.76 -5.52
CA GLU A 72 10.34 -17.99 -4.65
C GLU A 72 11.40 -17.20 -5.42
N LYS A 73 12.04 -17.79 -6.44
CA LYS A 73 12.99 -17.06 -7.31
C LYS A 73 12.31 -15.87 -7.99
N THR A 74 11.10 -16.08 -8.48
CA THR A 74 10.29 -15.02 -9.12
C THR A 74 9.95 -13.92 -8.12
N MET A 75 9.51 -14.25 -6.89
CA MET A 75 9.25 -13.26 -5.84
C MET A 75 10.51 -12.49 -5.41
N ARG A 76 11.66 -13.18 -5.26
CA ARG A 76 12.94 -12.53 -4.95
C ARG A 76 13.33 -11.54 -6.04
N TRP A 77 13.21 -11.93 -7.32
CA TRP A 77 13.46 -11.02 -8.44
C TRP A 77 12.57 -9.78 -8.42
N TRP A 78 11.25 -9.92 -8.21
CA TRP A 78 10.35 -8.78 -8.07
C TRP A 78 10.68 -7.89 -6.86
N SER A 79 11.09 -8.49 -5.74
CA SER A 79 11.57 -7.77 -4.56
C SER A 79 12.82 -6.95 -4.87
N ASP A 80 13.82 -7.54 -5.51
CA ASP A 80 15.08 -6.89 -5.88
C ASP A 80 14.87 -5.76 -6.92
N CYS A 81 14.01 -5.99 -7.92
CA CYS A 81 13.58 -4.96 -8.86
C CYS A 81 12.91 -3.77 -8.14
N THR A 82 12.05 -4.06 -7.16
CA THR A 82 11.36 -3.02 -6.37
C THR A 82 12.33 -2.27 -5.45
N ALA A 83 13.30 -2.97 -4.83
CA ALA A 83 14.34 -2.38 -4.01
C ALA A 83 15.25 -1.45 -4.82
N ASN A 84 15.72 -1.90 -5.99
CA ASN A 84 16.54 -1.14 -6.93
C ASN A 84 15.81 0.14 -7.41
N TRP A 85 14.54 0.04 -7.77
CA TRP A 85 13.72 1.21 -8.11
C TRP A 85 13.56 2.18 -6.93
N ARG A 86 13.28 1.70 -5.71
CA ARG A 86 13.20 2.55 -4.51
C ARG A 86 14.53 3.26 -4.25
N GLU A 87 15.66 2.57 -4.40
CA GLU A 87 17.00 3.13 -4.20
C GLU A 87 17.30 4.24 -5.23
N LYS A 88 17.04 3.99 -6.52
CA LYS A 88 17.15 4.99 -7.59
C LYS A 88 16.28 6.22 -7.34
N TRP A 89 15.00 6.04 -7.01
CA TRP A 89 14.12 7.14 -6.63
C TRP A 89 14.57 7.85 -5.34
N SER A 90 15.24 7.16 -4.42
CA SER A 90 15.83 7.78 -3.22
C SER A 90 17.01 8.67 -3.59
N LYS A 91 17.93 8.19 -4.44
CA LYS A 91 19.08 8.95 -4.96
C LYS A 91 18.63 10.21 -5.70
N VAL A 92 17.71 10.10 -6.67
CA VAL A 92 17.17 11.25 -7.42
C VAL A 92 16.45 12.25 -6.49
N ARG A 93 15.70 11.79 -5.49
CA ARG A 93 15.09 12.68 -4.50
C ARG A 93 16.13 13.37 -3.61
N ALA A 94 17.20 12.68 -3.23
CA ALA A 94 18.29 13.22 -2.44
C ALA A 94 19.07 14.28 -3.23
N GLU A 95 19.43 14.02 -4.48
CA GLU A 95 20.08 14.98 -5.40
C GLU A 95 19.20 16.22 -5.62
N ARG A 96 17.91 16.04 -5.96
CA ARG A 96 16.95 17.14 -6.08
C ARG A 96 16.85 17.96 -4.79
N ASN A 97 16.85 17.32 -3.62
CA ASN A 97 16.82 18.02 -2.34
C ASN A 97 18.14 18.77 -2.07
N ARG A 98 19.29 18.20 -2.45
CA ARG A 98 20.61 18.81 -2.34
C ARG A 98 20.74 20.05 -3.21
N ALA A 99 20.33 19.97 -4.48
CA ALA A 99 20.29 21.11 -5.39
C ALA A 99 19.35 22.23 -4.89
N ARG A 100 18.19 21.87 -4.31
CA ARG A 100 17.30 22.86 -3.65
C ARG A 100 17.97 23.55 -2.48
N GLU A 101 18.79 22.84 -1.71
CA GLU A 101 19.51 23.41 -0.58
C GLU A 101 20.69 24.27 -1.01
N GLU A 102 21.43 23.85 -2.04
CA GLU A 102 22.47 24.66 -2.69
C GLU A 102 21.89 25.97 -3.24
N VAL A 103 20.71 25.93 -3.88
CA VAL A 103 19.99 27.15 -4.30
C VAL A 103 19.60 28.04 -3.11
N ARG A 104 19.18 27.48 -1.97
CA ARG A 104 18.94 28.29 -0.76
C ARG A 104 20.24 28.93 -0.24
N GLN A 105 21.33 28.17 -0.16
CA GLN A 105 22.62 28.68 0.30
C GLN A 105 23.16 29.78 -0.61
N LEU A 106 23.04 29.63 -1.93
CA LEU A 106 23.43 30.66 -2.90
C LEU A 106 22.58 31.93 -2.78
N ARG A 107 21.26 31.81 -2.52
CA ARG A 107 20.40 32.98 -2.23
C ARG A 107 20.84 33.72 -0.96
N HIS A 108 21.08 33.00 0.14
CA HIS A 108 21.56 33.61 1.38
C HIS A 108 22.94 34.28 1.20
N ARG A 109 23.86 33.69 0.44
CA ARG A 109 25.15 34.29 0.10
C ARG A 109 25.01 35.55 -0.76
N LEU A 110 24.10 35.53 -1.74
CA LEU A 110 23.82 36.68 -2.59
C LEU A 110 23.20 37.84 -1.77
N GLU A 111 22.29 37.54 -0.85
CA GLU A 111 21.76 38.53 0.10
C GLU A 111 22.83 39.10 1.02
N ALA A 112 23.76 38.27 1.53
CA ALA A 112 24.88 38.72 2.35
C ALA A 112 25.81 39.67 1.58
N LEU A 113 26.28 39.27 0.39
CA LEU A 113 27.10 40.11 -0.48
C LEU A 113 26.38 41.40 -0.92
N THR A 114 25.06 41.35 -1.11
CA THR A 114 24.25 42.55 -1.39
C THR A 114 24.21 43.50 -0.20
N LYS A 115 24.12 42.99 1.03
CA LYS A 115 24.21 43.79 2.27
C LYS A 115 25.60 44.38 2.46
N GLU A 116 26.66 43.64 2.18
CA GLU A 116 28.06 44.11 2.23
C GLU A 116 28.34 45.20 1.18
N LEU A 117 27.88 45.03 -0.06
CA LEU A 117 27.96 46.07 -1.08
C LEU A 117 27.17 47.32 -0.68
N ALA A 118 26.03 47.16 0.02
CA ALA A 118 25.26 48.28 0.54
C ALA A 118 25.95 48.98 1.73
N SER A 119 26.66 48.28 2.62
CA SER A 119 27.48 48.93 3.67
C SER A 119 28.68 49.65 3.07
N LEU A 120 29.44 49.00 2.18
CA LEU A 120 30.59 49.63 1.52
C LEU A 120 30.21 50.88 0.71
N ARG A 121 29.02 50.91 0.09
CA ARG A 121 28.48 52.14 -0.52
C ARG A 121 28.24 53.24 0.51
N ARG A 122 27.54 52.93 1.62
CA ARG A 122 27.30 53.90 2.71
C ARG A 122 28.59 54.41 3.33
N ASP A 123 29.59 53.56 3.51
CA ASP A 123 30.87 53.94 4.12
C ASP A 123 31.72 54.79 3.16
N ARG A 124 31.73 54.46 1.86
CA ARG A 124 32.32 55.34 0.82
C ARG A 124 31.59 56.70 0.74
N ASP A 125 30.27 56.71 0.84
CA ASP A 125 29.49 57.94 0.81
C ASP A 125 29.74 58.78 2.09
N ARG A 126 29.93 58.14 3.26
CA ARG A 126 30.40 58.79 4.51
C ARG A 126 31.82 59.34 4.41
N ASP A 127 32.74 58.62 3.77
CA ASP A 127 34.11 59.09 3.54
C ASP A 127 34.16 60.27 2.54
N ARG A 128 33.25 60.29 1.56
CA ARG A 128 33.07 61.43 0.65
C ARG A 128 32.47 62.65 1.36
N ASP A 129 31.54 62.42 2.27
CA ASP A 129 30.87 63.47 3.04
C ASP A 129 31.66 63.84 4.32
N ARG A 130 32.90 63.33 4.48
CA ARG A 130 33.80 63.62 5.59
C ARG A 130 34.42 65.02 5.40
N PRO A 131 34.18 66.00 6.31
CA PRO A 131 34.69 67.36 6.12
C PRO A 131 36.23 67.40 6.22
N GLU A 132 36.89 68.07 5.28
CA GLU A 132 38.28 68.51 5.47
C GLU A 132 38.36 69.53 6.62
N GLU A 133 39.26 69.30 7.58
CA GLU A 133 39.54 70.26 8.64
C GLU A 133 40.25 71.51 8.07
N ARG A 134 39.48 72.57 7.82
CA ARG A 134 40.01 73.94 7.66
C ARG A 134 39.75 74.79 8.91
N PRO A 135 40.71 75.62 9.36
CA PRO A 135 40.56 76.41 10.57
C PRO A 135 39.59 77.60 10.40
N PRO A 136 38.97 78.10 11.48
CA PRO A 136 37.82 79.00 11.40
C PRO A 136 38.17 80.50 11.34
N PRO A 137 37.41 81.32 10.59
CA PRO A 137 37.35 82.77 10.77
C PRO A 137 36.29 83.18 11.83
N PRO A 138 36.39 84.38 12.44
CA PRO A 138 35.59 84.77 13.60
C PRO A 138 34.18 85.31 13.29
N ARG A 139 33.26 85.08 14.24
CA ARG A 139 31.92 85.73 14.40
C ARG A 139 32.06 87.08 15.15
N PRO A 140 31.15 88.08 15.02
CA PRO A 140 29.78 88.01 15.59
C PRO A 140 28.65 88.82 14.86
N GLN A 141 27.44 88.27 14.66
CA GLN A 141 26.17 88.55 15.41
C GLN A 141 25.31 89.75 14.90
N PRO A 142 24.02 89.93 15.31
CA PRO A 142 23.00 88.99 15.83
C PRO A 142 21.57 89.17 15.21
N SER A 143 20.57 88.52 15.84
CA SER A 143 19.10 88.72 15.81
C SER A 143 18.27 87.79 14.92
N ALA A 144 17.06 87.35 15.29
CA ALA A 144 16.41 87.15 16.61
C ALA A 144 15.15 86.26 16.43
N GLY A 145 14.65 85.61 17.49
CA GLY A 145 13.25 85.13 17.56
C GLY A 145 12.98 83.62 17.53
N ASN A 146 12.65 83.08 18.70
CA ASN A 146 11.68 82.03 19.07
C ASN A 146 11.24 80.89 18.12
N ALA A 147 11.11 79.70 18.72
CA ALA A 147 10.35 78.53 18.25
C ALA A 147 8.87 78.58 18.79
N PRO A 148 7.99 77.54 18.66
CA PRO A 148 8.12 76.24 17.99
C PRO A 148 6.88 75.71 17.20
N ALA A 149 7.07 74.54 16.55
CA ALA A 149 6.12 73.41 16.39
C ALA A 149 4.97 73.37 15.34
N THR A 150 4.59 72.10 15.08
CA THR A 150 3.35 71.51 14.48
C THR A 150 3.11 71.45 12.97
N ASP A 151 2.68 70.23 12.59
CA ASP A 151 2.07 69.67 11.37
C ASP A 151 1.25 70.59 10.44
N GLY A 152 1.23 70.24 9.15
CA GLY A 152 0.29 70.77 8.15
C GLY A 152 0.53 70.17 6.75
N ALA A 153 -0.53 69.97 5.97
CA ALA A 153 -0.49 69.30 4.67
C ALA A 153 -0.93 70.20 3.50
N GLU A 154 -0.57 69.79 2.27
CA GLU A 154 -1.11 70.18 0.95
C GLU A 154 -0.94 71.63 0.42
N GLY A 155 -1.02 71.76 -0.92
CA GLY A 155 -0.96 73.01 -1.71
C GLY A 155 0.44 73.29 -2.31
N ASP A 156 0.78 72.80 -3.50
CA ASP A 156 0.43 73.31 -4.84
C ASP A 156 1.15 74.61 -5.26
N THR A 157 2.02 74.52 -6.28
CA THR A 157 1.98 75.36 -7.51
C THR A 157 3.08 74.94 -8.49
N SER A 158 2.74 74.86 -9.79
CA SER A 158 3.70 74.68 -10.89
C SER A 158 4.31 76.03 -11.34
N PRO A 159 5.22 76.09 -12.34
CA PRO A 159 4.73 76.13 -13.73
C PRO A 159 5.64 75.48 -14.81
N GLU A 160 5.01 75.17 -15.96
CA GLU A 160 5.55 75.17 -17.34
C GLU A 160 6.67 74.17 -17.73
N ARG A 161 6.66 73.47 -18.87
CA ARG A 161 6.06 73.72 -20.23
C ARG A 161 5.67 72.37 -20.89
N GLU A 162 4.43 72.19 -21.35
CA GLU A 162 3.96 72.33 -22.76
C GLU A 162 3.91 71.01 -23.57
N PRO A 163 3.04 70.87 -24.60
CA PRO A 163 2.07 69.77 -24.56
C PRO A 163 1.98 68.85 -25.80
N VAL A 164 1.20 67.79 -25.62
CA VAL A 164 0.79 66.77 -26.60
C VAL A 164 -0.55 67.16 -27.26
N ARG A 165 -0.76 66.84 -28.56
CA ARG A 165 -1.97 66.12 -29.05
C ARG A 165 -2.03 65.81 -30.56
N ASP A 166 -2.43 64.57 -30.84
CA ASP A 166 -3.13 64.15 -32.07
C ASP A 166 -4.49 64.84 -32.23
N VAL A 167 -4.93 65.01 -33.48
CA VAL A 167 -6.35 65.00 -33.88
C VAL A 167 -6.48 64.29 -35.24
N GLY A 168 -7.49 63.43 -35.39
CA GLY A 168 -7.77 62.65 -36.59
C GLY A 168 -8.59 63.36 -37.67
N ALA A 169 -8.93 62.61 -38.73
CA ALA A 169 -9.51 63.11 -39.97
C ALA A 169 -11.04 63.31 -39.96
N GLU A 170 -11.53 64.22 -40.82
CA GLU A 170 -12.73 64.07 -41.66
C GLU A 170 -12.65 65.01 -42.90
N VAL A 171 -13.50 64.77 -43.90
CA VAL A 171 -13.44 65.25 -45.31
C VAL A 171 -14.89 65.36 -45.84
N PRO A 172 -15.27 66.13 -46.88
CA PRO A 172 -14.89 67.48 -47.36
C PRO A 172 -16.10 68.44 -47.55
N GLN A 173 -15.89 69.73 -47.89
CA GLN A 173 -16.80 70.40 -48.84
C GLN A 173 -16.19 71.59 -49.64
N LYS A 174 -16.73 71.74 -50.86
CA LYS A 174 -16.32 72.57 -52.00
C LYS A 174 -16.07 74.07 -51.73
N GLY A 175 -15.10 74.63 -52.46
CA GLY A 175 -15.42 75.67 -53.46
C GLY A 175 -14.51 76.91 -53.54
N LYS A 176 -14.08 77.20 -54.77
CA LYS A 176 -13.37 78.42 -55.26
C LYS A 176 -11.88 78.52 -54.93
N GLU A 177 -11.05 78.27 -55.95
CA GLU A 177 -10.14 79.24 -56.60
C GLU A 177 -9.10 78.44 -57.42
N LEU A 178 -9.30 78.40 -58.73
CA LEU A 178 -8.42 77.68 -59.66
C LEU A 178 -8.50 78.37 -61.03
N GLU A 179 -7.90 79.55 -61.10
CA GLU A 179 -7.83 80.35 -62.32
C GLU A 179 -6.60 81.26 -62.26
N LEU A 180 -5.52 80.87 -62.95
CA LEU A 180 -4.60 81.77 -63.69
C LEU A 180 -3.44 81.00 -64.36
N MET A 181 -3.36 81.17 -65.69
CA MET A 181 -2.19 80.93 -66.55
C MET A 181 -1.61 79.51 -66.68
N GLU A 182 -2.36 78.66 -67.40
CA GLU A 182 -1.76 77.80 -68.43
C GLU A 182 -2.50 78.04 -69.77
N ASN A 183 -1.78 77.85 -70.89
CA ASN A 183 -2.20 77.95 -72.31
C ASN A 183 -1.68 79.17 -73.11
N ILE A 184 -0.46 79.03 -73.66
CA ILE A 184 -0.21 79.41 -75.05
C ILE A 184 0.47 78.22 -75.73
N LEU A 185 -0.34 77.37 -76.36
CA LEU A 185 0.12 76.43 -77.37
C LEU A 185 -0.65 76.67 -78.67
N THR A 186 0.11 76.82 -79.75
CA THR A 186 -0.20 76.40 -81.12
C THR A 186 -1.69 76.35 -81.53
N SER A 187 -2.09 77.29 -82.39
CA SER A 187 -2.99 76.93 -83.50
C SER A 187 -2.60 77.66 -84.78
N LYS A 188 -2.78 77.00 -85.91
CA LYS A 188 -2.26 77.36 -87.23
C LYS A 188 -3.28 76.94 -88.29
N GLN A 189 -4.17 77.85 -88.69
CA GLN A 189 -5.00 77.78 -89.89
C GLN A 189 -5.72 79.12 -90.12
N ASP A 190 -6.20 79.48 -91.31
CA ASP A 190 -5.43 79.77 -92.55
C ASP A 190 -6.28 80.76 -93.41
N GLU A 191 -6.06 80.83 -94.72
CA GLU A 191 -6.85 81.57 -95.74
C GLU A 191 -6.70 83.10 -95.70
N SER A 192 -5.97 83.78 -96.60
CA SER A 192 -5.94 83.75 -98.08
C SER A 192 -7.14 84.43 -98.75
N TRP A 193 -6.90 85.66 -99.24
CA TRP A 193 -7.30 86.07 -100.60
C TRP A 193 -6.26 87.04 -101.16
N GLU A 194 -6.14 87.08 -102.48
CA GLU A 194 -4.93 87.51 -103.19
C GLU A 194 -5.17 88.70 -104.16
N GLN A 195 -4.05 89.27 -104.62
CA GLN A 195 -3.83 89.81 -105.98
C GLN A 195 -4.12 91.30 -106.36
N ARG A 196 -3.02 91.88 -106.91
CA ARG A 196 -2.87 92.85 -108.03
C ARG A 196 -2.92 94.38 -107.79
N GLY A 197 -1.84 95.04 -108.25
CA GLY A 197 -1.82 96.45 -108.70
C GLY A 197 -2.29 96.59 -110.17
N PRO A 198 -1.77 97.51 -111.03
CA PRO A 198 -0.49 98.25 -110.90
C PRO A 198 -0.48 99.71 -111.49
N ARG A 199 0.74 100.27 -111.63
CA ARG A 199 1.21 101.26 -112.63
C ARG A 199 0.99 102.79 -112.45
N ALA A 200 2.08 103.48 -112.72
CA ALA A 200 2.32 104.93 -112.82
C ALA A 200 1.57 105.68 -113.93
N SER A 201 1.56 107.03 -113.89
CA SER A 201 2.11 107.90 -114.98
C SER A 201 1.89 109.43 -114.83
N PHE A 202 3.00 110.18 -114.99
CA PHE A 202 3.19 111.45 -115.74
C PHE A 202 2.32 112.73 -115.59
N SER A 203 3.04 113.82 -115.23
CA SER A 203 3.00 115.18 -115.86
C SER A 203 1.75 116.06 -115.58
N ARG A 204 1.65 117.38 -115.86
CA ARG A 204 2.53 118.46 -116.39
C ARG A 204 1.86 119.81 -116.04
N GLN A 205 2.58 120.91 -115.73
CA GLN A 205 2.20 122.23 -116.28
C GLN A 205 3.36 123.25 -116.29
N GLU A 206 3.34 124.15 -117.28
CA GLU A 206 4.41 125.06 -117.68
C GLU A 206 3.82 126.24 -118.47
N ARG A 207 4.27 127.48 -118.21
CA ARG A 207 4.09 128.76 -118.95
C ARG A 207 4.76 129.86 -118.10
N SER A 208 5.47 130.89 -118.60
CA SER A 208 5.98 131.34 -119.91
C SER A 208 7.08 132.42 -119.62
N ARG A 209 7.79 133.16 -120.49
CA ARG A 209 7.65 133.49 -121.93
C ARG A 209 9.00 134.00 -122.52
N LEU A 210 9.18 133.78 -123.83
CA LEU A 210 9.92 134.52 -124.91
C LEU A 210 10.56 135.89 -124.58
N LEU A 211 11.60 136.44 -125.23
CA LEU A 211 12.40 136.24 -126.47
C LEU A 211 13.82 136.84 -126.16
N TRP A 212 14.96 136.55 -126.80
CA TRP A 212 15.34 136.67 -128.22
C TRP A 212 16.63 135.85 -128.50
N GLU A 213 16.74 135.22 -129.68
CA GLU A 213 18.01 134.73 -130.27
C GLU A 213 18.74 135.92 -130.96
N ASP A 214 20.07 136.00 -131.08
CA ASP A 214 20.88 135.23 -132.06
C ASP A 214 22.38 135.17 -131.68
N VAL A 215 22.72 134.68 -130.47
CA VAL A 215 24.13 134.35 -130.08
C VAL A 215 24.25 132.99 -129.34
N SER A 216 23.13 132.30 -129.06
CA SER A 216 23.01 131.27 -128.00
C SER A 216 23.57 129.86 -128.34
N ILE A 217 23.80 129.53 -129.61
CA ILE A 217 23.92 128.12 -130.04
C ILE A 217 25.18 127.40 -129.52
N MET A 218 26.24 128.13 -129.14
CA MET A 218 27.54 127.52 -128.77
C MET A 218 27.71 127.21 -127.27
N GLU A 219 26.95 127.87 -126.37
CA GLU A 219 26.99 127.57 -124.92
C GLU A 219 26.02 126.42 -124.54
N GLU A 220 24.97 126.20 -125.32
CA GLU A 220 23.97 125.16 -125.06
C GLU A 220 24.51 123.73 -125.19
N ASP A 221 25.44 123.47 -126.11
CA ASP A 221 26.01 122.12 -126.25
C ASP A 221 27.09 121.85 -125.18
N ALA A 222 27.81 122.86 -124.71
CA ALA A 222 28.71 122.74 -123.56
C ALA A 222 27.95 122.45 -122.25
N THR A 223 26.79 123.09 -122.05
CA THR A 223 25.93 122.82 -120.90
C THR A 223 25.23 121.45 -120.99
N LYS A 224 24.79 121.00 -122.18
CA LYS A 224 24.30 119.62 -122.39
C LYS A 224 25.36 118.55 -122.07
N VAL A 225 26.61 118.72 -122.55
CA VAL A 225 27.71 117.79 -122.24
C VAL A 225 28.01 117.77 -120.74
N THR A 226 27.94 118.91 -120.07
CA THR A 226 28.12 119.01 -118.61
C THR A 226 26.98 118.32 -117.85
N ALA A 227 25.73 118.48 -118.28
CA ALA A 227 24.57 117.79 -117.70
C ALA A 227 24.63 116.27 -117.91
N LEU A 228 25.11 115.80 -119.08
CA LEU A 228 25.34 114.38 -119.34
C LEU A 228 26.48 113.80 -118.49
N LYS A 229 27.56 114.55 -118.26
CA LYS A 229 28.61 114.16 -117.31
C LYS A 229 28.07 114.04 -115.89
N LEU A 230 27.32 115.03 -115.40
CA LEU A 230 26.72 114.98 -114.07
C LEU A 230 25.76 113.79 -113.91
N ARG A 231 24.93 113.49 -114.92
CA ARG A 231 24.09 112.27 -114.92
C ARG A 231 24.90 110.98 -114.95
N LEU A 232 26.02 110.94 -115.68
CA LEU A 232 26.93 109.80 -115.68
C LEU A 232 27.55 109.62 -114.29
N ASP A 233 28.07 110.68 -113.69
CA ASP A 233 28.65 110.67 -112.34
C ASP A 233 27.63 110.31 -111.26
N GLU A 234 26.38 110.77 -111.36
CA GLU A 234 25.27 110.32 -110.52
C GLU A 234 24.98 108.82 -110.73
N SER A 235 24.88 108.36 -111.98
CA SER A 235 24.65 106.93 -112.26
C SER A 235 25.79 106.04 -111.77
N GLN A 236 27.04 106.50 -111.83
CA GLN A 236 28.21 105.80 -111.30
C GLN A 236 28.20 105.78 -109.76
N LYS A 237 27.82 106.88 -109.11
CA LYS A 237 27.62 106.92 -107.65
C LYS A 237 26.49 105.99 -107.20
N VAL A 238 25.39 105.94 -107.94
CA VAL A 238 24.28 104.99 -107.69
C VAL A 238 24.77 103.56 -107.86
N LEU A 239 25.47 103.22 -108.94
CA LEU A 239 26.04 101.87 -109.15
C LEU A 239 27.10 101.49 -108.10
N LEU A 240 27.90 102.43 -107.60
CA LEU A 240 28.83 102.18 -106.50
C LEU A 240 28.06 101.90 -105.20
N LYS A 241 27.05 102.71 -104.88
CA LYS A 241 26.19 102.50 -103.72
C LYS A 241 25.44 101.17 -103.82
N GLU A 242 24.89 100.81 -104.97
CA GLU A 242 24.23 99.51 -105.20
C GLU A 242 25.21 98.33 -105.04
N ARG A 243 26.50 98.50 -105.36
CA ARG A 243 27.54 97.49 -105.09
C ARG A 243 27.88 97.41 -103.61
N GLU A 244 27.97 98.53 -102.92
CA GLU A 244 28.19 98.60 -101.46
C GLU A 244 27.01 97.98 -100.70
N ASP A 245 25.78 98.36 -101.05
CA ASP A 245 24.53 97.81 -100.53
C ASP A 245 24.43 96.31 -100.82
N LYS A 246 24.79 95.85 -102.04
CA LYS A 246 24.87 94.42 -102.37
C LYS A 246 25.90 93.68 -101.49
N LEU A 247 27.09 94.25 -101.28
CA LEU A 247 28.11 93.64 -100.42
C LEU A 247 27.68 93.62 -98.94
N ALA A 248 26.98 94.66 -98.47
CA ALA A 248 26.39 94.68 -97.14
C ALA A 248 25.28 93.63 -96.98
N LEU A 249 24.41 93.48 -97.98
CA LEU A 249 23.38 92.44 -98.03
C LEU A 249 23.99 91.03 -98.06
N SER A 250 25.04 90.79 -98.87
CA SER A 250 25.76 89.50 -98.88
C SER A 250 26.36 89.17 -97.51
N LYS A 251 27.04 90.12 -96.86
CA LYS A 251 27.57 89.94 -95.48
C LYS A 251 26.46 89.69 -94.46
N ASN A 252 25.31 90.35 -94.61
CA ASN A 252 24.16 90.11 -93.74
C ASN A 252 23.55 88.73 -93.98
N ILE A 253 23.49 88.24 -95.22
CA ILE A 253 23.04 86.88 -95.56
C ILE A 253 24.00 85.85 -94.96
N GLU A 254 25.31 85.97 -95.19
CA GLU A 254 26.32 85.08 -94.60
C GLU A 254 26.24 85.04 -93.06
N LYS A 255 26.01 86.20 -92.42
CA LYS A 255 25.78 86.29 -90.98
C LYS A 255 24.51 85.56 -90.55
N LEU A 256 23.39 85.77 -91.24
CA LEU A 256 22.11 85.10 -90.95
C LEU A 256 22.18 83.59 -91.21
N GLU A 257 22.91 83.13 -92.23
CA GLU A 257 23.17 81.71 -92.51
C GLU A 257 24.04 81.08 -91.43
N GLY A 258 25.06 81.81 -90.93
CA GLY A 258 25.86 81.42 -89.78
C GLY A 258 25.05 81.32 -88.49
N GLU A 259 24.22 82.33 -88.20
CA GLU A 259 23.29 82.33 -87.06
C GLU A 259 22.29 81.17 -87.16
N LEU A 260 21.69 80.94 -88.32
CA LEU A 260 20.74 79.84 -88.58
C LEU A 260 21.42 78.47 -88.42
N SER A 261 22.68 78.33 -88.82
CA SER A 261 23.45 77.10 -88.62
C SER A 261 23.78 76.87 -87.14
N GLN A 262 24.13 77.93 -86.39
CA GLN A 262 24.31 77.84 -84.94
C GLN A 262 22.99 77.48 -84.22
N TRP A 263 21.85 78.03 -84.65
CA TRP A 263 20.54 77.69 -84.08
C TRP A 263 20.13 76.24 -84.35
N LYS A 264 20.47 75.68 -85.52
CA LYS A 264 20.29 74.24 -85.81
C LYS A 264 21.09 73.36 -84.85
N ILE A 265 22.38 73.65 -84.68
CA ILE A 265 23.25 72.89 -83.75
C ILE A 265 22.70 72.97 -82.32
N LYS A 266 22.35 74.16 -81.83
CA LYS A 266 21.74 74.35 -80.50
C LYS A 266 20.42 73.58 -80.35
N TYR A 267 19.60 73.50 -81.39
CA TYR A 267 18.36 72.72 -81.38
C TYR A 267 18.61 71.21 -81.33
N GLU A 268 19.59 70.71 -82.08
CA GLU A 268 20.01 69.30 -82.08
C GLU A 268 20.61 68.90 -80.72
N GLU A 269 21.47 69.74 -80.14
CA GLU A 269 22.01 69.59 -78.78
C GLU A 269 20.90 69.59 -77.73
N LEU A 270 19.97 70.55 -77.78
CA LEU A 270 18.82 70.61 -76.86
C LEU A 270 17.93 69.36 -76.98
N ASN A 271 17.70 68.87 -78.20
CA ASN A 271 16.93 67.66 -78.44
C ASN A 271 17.64 66.40 -77.92
N LYS A 272 18.98 66.32 -78.07
CA LYS A 272 19.80 65.25 -77.46
C LYS A 272 19.75 65.31 -75.94
N ASN A 273 19.87 66.49 -75.35
CA ASN A 273 19.77 66.69 -73.90
C ASN A 273 18.38 66.32 -73.38
N LYS A 274 17.30 66.67 -74.10
CA LYS A 274 15.93 66.24 -73.80
C LYS A 274 15.78 64.72 -73.82
N GLN A 275 16.33 64.05 -74.83
CA GLN A 275 16.30 62.59 -74.91
C GLN A 275 17.10 61.93 -73.77
N GLU A 276 18.24 62.51 -73.40
CA GLU A 276 19.08 62.01 -72.32
C GLU A 276 18.40 62.16 -70.95
N VAL A 277 17.84 63.33 -70.64
CA VAL A 277 17.02 63.55 -69.44
C VAL A 277 15.81 62.61 -69.41
N MET A 278 15.17 62.35 -70.55
CA MET A 278 14.06 61.39 -70.63
C MET A 278 14.48 59.95 -70.36
N LYS A 279 15.67 59.52 -70.81
CA LYS A 279 16.23 58.21 -70.47
C LYS A 279 16.56 58.12 -68.98
N GLN A 280 17.22 59.13 -68.43
CA GLN A 280 17.56 59.19 -67.01
C GLN A 280 16.32 59.16 -66.12
N LEU A 281 15.26 59.88 -66.51
CA LEU A 281 13.96 59.82 -65.83
C LEU A 281 13.32 58.43 -65.90
N ASN A 282 13.43 57.72 -67.02
CA ASN A 282 12.88 56.37 -67.15
C ASN A 282 13.68 55.35 -66.33
N ILE A 283 15.02 55.43 -66.33
CA ILE A 283 15.88 54.60 -65.47
C ILE A 283 15.59 54.86 -63.99
N LEU A 284 15.42 56.13 -63.60
CA LEU A 284 15.07 56.48 -62.22
C LEU A 284 13.68 55.94 -61.80
N LYS A 285 12.71 55.94 -62.72
CA LYS A 285 11.39 55.33 -62.49
C LYS A 285 11.48 53.81 -62.35
N GLU A 286 12.28 53.15 -63.17
CA GLU A 286 12.51 51.69 -63.12
C GLU A 286 13.18 51.31 -61.79
N ILE A 287 14.25 52.00 -61.40
CA ILE A 287 14.90 51.82 -60.09
C ILE A 287 13.92 52.03 -58.94
N HIS A 288 13.13 53.11 -58.97
CA HIS A 288 12.16 53.37 -57.92
C HIS A 288 11.03 52.33 -57.88
N GLN A 289 10.62 51.80 -59.03
CA GLN A 289 9.64 50.72 -59.11
C GLN A 289 10.19 49.40 -58.55
N ASP A 290 11.45 49.07 -58.84
CA ASP A 290 12.16 47.91 -58.27
C ASP A 290 12.34 48.06 -56.75
N GLU A 291 12.67 49.27 -56.27
CA GLU A 291 12.76 49.58 -54.83
C GLU A 291 11.41 49.41 -54.13
N LEU A 292 10.32 49.92 -54.71
CA LEU A 292 8.96 49.71 -54.20
C LEU A 292 8.56 48.23 -54.20
N GLY A 293 8.98 47.47 -55.21
CA GLY A 293 8.80 46.01 -55.28
C GLY A 293 9.47 45.31 -54.10
N ARG A 294 10.77 45.55 -53.90
CA ARG A 294 11.55 44.97 -52.78
C ARG A 294 10.98 45.33 -51.41
N ILE A 295 10.63 46.60 -51.20
CA ILE A 295 10.02 47.06 -49.93
C ILE A 295 8.66 46.36 -49.69
N SER A 296 7.91 46.06 -50.75
CA SER A 296 6.64 45.31 -50.65
C SER A 296 6.88 43.84 -50.31
N GLU A 297 7.85 43.19 -50.95
CA GLU A 297 8.26 41.81 -50.66
C GLU A 297 8.77 41.66 -49.21
N ASP A 298 9.69 42.55 -48.78
CA ASP A 298 10.21 42.59 -47.41
C ASP A 298 9.07 42.75 -46.37
N LEU A 299 8.07 43.60 -46.66
CA LEU A 299 6.91 43.83 -45.80
C LEU A 299 5.98 42.60 -45.74
N GLU A 300 5.77 41.90 -46.86
CA GLU A 300 4.99 40.66 -46.89
C GLU A 300 5.67 39.54 -46.08
N ASP A 301 6.99 39.40 -46.18
CA ASP A 301 7.79 38.46 -45.39
C ASP A 301 7.76 38.81 -43.88
N GLU A 302 7.87 40.09 -43.51
CA GLU A 302 7.73 40.55 -42.12
C GLU A 302 6.32 40.25 -41.57
N LEU A 303 5.27 40.48 -42.36
CA LEU A 303 3.88 40.14 -41.99
C LEU A 303 3.69 38.62 -41.84
N GLY A 304 4.30 37.81 -42.73
CA GLY A 304 4.31 36.35 -42.64
C GLY A 304 5.03 35.85 -41.38
N ALA A 305 6.22 36.39 -41.10
CA ALA A 305 6.98 36.10 -39.89
C ALA A 305 6.19 36.47 -38.63
N ARG A 306 5.54 37.65 -38.62
CA ARG A 306 4.69 38.12 -37.53
C ARG A 306 3.49 37.21 -37.31
N SER A 307 2.77 36.82 -38.37
CA SER A 307 1.65 35.86 -38.29
C SER A 307 2.11 34.51 -37.71
N SER A 308 3.31 34.04 -38.09
CA SER A 308 3.89 32.80 -37.52
C SER A 308 4.20 32.93 -36.02
N MET A 309 4.61 34.12 -35.57
CA MET A 309 4.87 34.42 -34.16
C MET A 309 3.57 34.51 -33.36
N ASP A 310 2.55 35.17 -33.89
CA ASP A 310 1.24 35.30 -33.24
C ASP A 310 0.55 33.93 -33.07
N LYS A 311 0.72 33.00 -34.04
CA LYS A 311 0.29 31.59 -33.91
C LYS A 311 1.01 30.87 -32.76
N LYS A 312 2.34 30.96 -32.69
CA LYS A 312 3.13 30.38 -31.58
C LYS A 312 2.75 30.97 -30.22
N LEU A 313 2.44 32.26 -30.15
CA LEU A 313 1.95 32.91 -28.94
C LEU A 313 0.56 32.40 -28.53
N ALA A 314 -0.33 32.12 -29.49
CA ALA A 314 -1.62 31.49 -29.21
C ALA A 314 -1.48 30.03 -28.72
N GLU A 315 -0.61 29.24 -29.36
CA GLU A 315 -0.29 27.86 -28.94
C GLU A 315 0.27 27.82 -27.50
N LEU A 316 1.23 28.70 -27.17
CA LEU A 316 1.80 28.79 -25.82
C LEU A 316 0.79 29.26 -24.75
N ARG A 317 -0.19 30.09 -25.12
CA ARG A 317 -1.31 30.47 -24.23
C ARG A 317 -2.23 29.29 -23.98
N ALA A 318 -2.65 28.59 -25.03
CA ALA A 318 -3.51 27.41 -24.91
C ALA A 318 -2.84 26.29 -24.09
N GLU A 319 -1.53 26.07 -24.26
CA GLU A 319 -0.77 25.11 -23.46
C GLU A 319 -0.66 25.55 -21.98
N MET A 320 -0.52 26.85 -21.72
CA MET A 320 -0.54 27.39 -20.35
C MET A 320 -1.89 27.17 -19.68
N GLU A 321 -3.00 27.43 -20.37
CA GLU A 321 -4.36 27.20 -19.89
C GLU A 321 -4.62 25.71 -19.63
N ARG A 322 -4.17 24.83 -20.55
CA ARG A 322 -4.24 23.36 -20.41
C ARG A 322 -3.51 22.89 -19.14
N LEU A 323 -2.28 23.36 -18.93
CA LEU A 323 -1.48 23.03 -17.75
C LEU A 323 -2.09 23.59 -16.45
N GLN A 324 -2.73 24.76 -16.48
CA GLN A 324 -3.47 25.30 -15.32
C GLN A 324 -4.69 24.44 -14.97
N ALA A 325 -5.47 24.02 -15.97
CA ALA A 325 -6.61 23.12 -15.78
C ALA A 325 -6.18 21.74 -15.24
N GLU A 326 -5.09 21.18 -15.76
CA GLU A 326 -4.49 19.94 -15.22
C GLU A 326 -4.02 20.12 -13.78
N ASN A 327 -3.36 21.23 -13.45
CA ASN A 327 -2.93 21.52 -12.08
C ASN A 327 -4.11 21.53 -11.11
N ALA A 328 -5.21 22.21 -11.46
CA ALA A 328 -6.44 22.24 -10.66
C ALA A 328 -7.07 20.84 -10.53
N ALA A 329 -7.10 20.05 -11.61
CA ALA A 329 -7.63 18.69 -11.60
C ALA A 329 -6.77 17.71 -10.76
N GLU A 330 -5.45 17.92 -10.70
CA GLU A 330 -4.54 17.17 -9.82
C GLU A 330 -4.68 17.60 -8.35
N TRP A 331 -4.88 18.90 -8.06
CA TRP A 331 -5.24 19.35 -6.71
C TRP A 331 -6.52 18.70 -6.20
N GLY A 332 -7.59 18.70 -7.00
CA GLY A 332 -8.85 18.05 -6.64
C GLY A 332 -8.75 16.51 -6.54
N ARG A 333 -7.83 15.87 -7.27
CA ARG A 333 -7.50 14.43 -7.10
C ARG A 333 -6.76 14.19 -5.79
N ARG A 334 -5.75 15.01 -5.49
CA ARG A 334 -4.97 14.95 -4.25
C ARG A 334 -5.85 15.11 -3.02
N GLU A 335 -6.78 16.07 -3.02
CA GLU A 335 -7.69 16.30 -1.90
C GLU A 335 -8.57 15.08 -1.63
N ARG A 336 -9.18 14.50 -2.68
CA ARG A 336 -9.96 13.26 -2.55
C ARG A 336 -9.13 12.10 -2.00
N LEU A 337 -7.92 11.88 -2.52
CA LEU A 337 -7.03 10.83 -2.01
C LEU A 337 -6.60 11.05 -0.55
N GLU A 338 -6.41 12.31 -0.11
CA GLU A 338 -6.13 12.61 1.29
C GLU A 338 -7.35 12.33 2.19
N THR A 339 -8.58 12.64 1.73
CA THR A 339 -9.80 12.28 2.48
C THR A 339 -10.02 10.76 2.56
N GLU A 340 -9.77 10.02 1.48
CA GLU A 340 -9.85 8.56 1.44
C GLU A 340 -8.81 7.92 2.36
N LYS A 341 -7.56 8.38 2.29
CA LYS A 341 -6.49 7.99 3.22
C LYS A 341 -6.90 8.20 4.68
N LEU A 342 -7.42 9.38 5.05
CA LEU A 342 -7.86 9.66 6.42
C LEU A 342 -9.01 8.75 6.87
N ASN A 343 -9.90 8.34 5.95
CA ASN A 343 -10.94 7.37 6.25
C ASN A 343 -10.37 5.96 6.46
N LEU A 344 -9.48 5.49 5.58
CA LEU A 344 -8.78 4.22 5.72
C LEU A 344 -7.93 4.16 7.00
N GLU A 345 -7.30 5.27 7.42
CA GLU A 345 -6.58 5.36 8.70
C GLU A 345 -7.51 5.20 9.91
N ARG A 346 -8.71 5.79 9.88
CA ARG A 346 -9.75 5.62 10.92
C ARG A 346 -10.28 4.19 10.97
N GLU A 347 -10.56 3.60 9.82
CA GLU A 347 -11.00 2.20 9.71
C GLU A 347 -9.93 1.23 10.18
N ASN A 348 -8.67 1.43 9.79
CA ASN A 348 -7.55 0.61 10.26
C ASN A 348 -7.37 0.70 11.78
N LYS A 349 -7.52 1.90 12.36
CA LYS A 349 -7.52 2.08 13.82
C LYS A 349 -8.68 1.32 14.50
N LYS A 350 -9.88 1.37 13.92
CA LYS A 350 -11.05 0.62 14.42
C LYS A 350 -10.85 -0.89 14.35
N LEU A 351 -10.33 -1.40 13.24
CA LEU A 351 -10.05 -2.83 13.06
C LEU A 351 -8.96 -3.33 14.03
N ARG A 352 -7.91 -2.52 14.29
CA ARG A 352 -6.88 -2.86 15.30
C ARG A 352 -7.49 -2.97 16.70
N ALA A 353 -8.32 -2.01 17.11
CA ALA A 353 -9.02 -2.08 18.40
C ALA A 353 -9.92 -3.32 18.50
N GLN A 354 -10.65 -3.67 17.43
CA GLN A 354 -11.46 -4.89 17.40
C GLN A 354 -10.63 -6.19 17.48
N ILE A 355 -9.42 -6.21 16.91
CA ILE A 355 -8.49 -7.33 17.05
C ILE A 355 -8.02 -7.43 18.51
N GLU A 356 -7.61 -6.31 19.12
CA GLU A 356 -7.18 -6.24 20.53
C GLU A 356 -8.29 -6.70 21.49
N ASP A 357 -9.52 -6.24 21.31
CA ASP A 357 -10.70 -6.68 22.08
C ASP A 357 -10.93 -8.20 21.97
N LEU A 358 -10.85 -8.75 20.75
CA LEU A 358 -11.04 -10.18 20.50
C LEU A 358 -9.90 -11.03 21.06
N GLU A 359 -8.66 -10.57 20.95
CA GLU A 359 -7.49 -11.20 21.56
C GLU A 359 -7.60 -11.19 23.09
N GLU A 360 -8.06 -10.10 23.70
CA GLU A 360 -8.28 -10.04 25.14
C GLU A 360 -9.41 -10.98 25.59
N VAL A 361 -10.52 -11.07 24.85
CA VAL A 361 -11.61 -12.03 25.11
C VAL A 361 -11.10 -13.48 25.00
N LEU A 362 -10.30 -13.80 23.99
CA LEU A 362 -9.67 -15.13 23.86
C LEU A 362 -8.69 -15.42 25.00
N ALA A 363 -7.88 -14.44 25.42
CA ALA A 363 -6.96 -14.57 26.54
C ALA A 363 -7.68 -14.70 27.88
N ARG A 364 -8.84 -14.03 28.07
CA ARG A 364 -9.72 -14.22 29.22
C ARG A 364 -10.34 -15.62 29.22
N LYS A 365 -10.91 -16.08 28.10
CA LYS A 365 -11.47 -17.45 27.99
C LYS A 365 -10.41 -18.52 28.26
N ARG A 366 -9.21 -18.42 27.67
CA ARG A 366 -8.10 -19.35 27.94
C ARG A 366 -7.74 -19.41 29.43
N ARG A 367 -7.65 -18.26 30.12
CA ARG A 367 -7.41 -18.21 31.57
C ARG A 367 -8.55 -18.83 32.39
N GLN A 368 -9.81 -18.57 32.03
CA GLN A 368 -10.98 -19.17 32.69
C GLN A 368 -11.00 -20.69 32.53
N THR A 369 -10.82 -21.21 31.32
CA THR A 369 -10.75 -22.66 31.07
C THR A 369 -9.57 -23.31 31.80
N ALA A 370 -8.38 -22.68 31.79
CA ALA A 370 -7.22 -23.20 32.52
C ALA A 370 -7.45 -23.23 34.04
N SER A 371 -8.07 -22.18 34.60
CA SER A 371 -8.43 -22.12 36.02
C SER A 371 -9.47 -23.17 36.41
N ALA A 372 -10.47 -23.43 35.55
CA ALA A 372 -11.48 -24.46 35.79
C ALA A 372 -10.86 -25.87 35.79
N LEU A 373 -10.02 -26.17 34.80
CA LEU A 373 -9.30 -27.44 34.73
C LEU A 373 -8.34 -27.64 35.92
N ASP A 374 -7.70 -26.58 36.43
CA ASP A 374 -6.85 -26.65 37.62
C ASP A 374 -7.67 -26.87 38.92
N THR A 375 -8.86 -26.29 39.05
CA THR A 375 -9.77 -26.59 40.17
C THR A 375 -10.32 -28.02 40.11
N ASP A 376 -10.67 -28.50 38.92
CA ASP A 376 -11.17 -29.86 38.71
C ASP A 376 -10.06 -30.88 39.00
N LEU A 377 -8.84 -30.63 38.51
CA LEU A 377 -7.65 -31.45 38.80
C LEU A 377 -7.40 -31.57 40.31
N LYS A 378 -7.40 -30.45 41.04
CA LYS A 378 -7.22 -30.43 42.50
C LYS A 378 -8.31 -31.19 43.23
N THR A 379 -9.56 -31.09 42.77
CA THR A 379 -10.71 -31.78 43.34
C THR A 379 -10.56 -33.30 43.15
N ILE A 380 -10.29 -33.75 41.91
CA ILE A 380 -10.06 -35.17 41.58
C ILE A 380 -8.84 -35.72 42.33
N GLN A 381 -7.77 -34.93 42.50
CA GLN A 381 -6.60 -35.33 43.29
C GLN A 381 -6.94 -35.54 44.78
N ALA A 382 -7.77 -34.67 45.37
CA ALA A 382 -8.21 -34.80 46.75
C ALA A 382 -9.14 -36.03 46.94
N GLU A 383 -10.08 -36.24 46.04
CA GLU A 383 -10.95 -37.44 46.03
C GLU A 383 -10.12 -38.72 45.88
N LEU A 384 -9.15 -38.74 44.96
CA LEU A 384 -8.24 -39.88 44.77
C LEU A 384 -7.40 -40.16 46.02
N PHE A 385 -6.96 -39.12 46.74
CA PHE A 385 -6.23 -39.28 47.99
C PHE A 385 -7.10 -39.92 49.08
N GLU A 386 -8.31 -39.41 49.31
CA GLU A 386 -9.25 -39.99 50.28
C GLU A 386 -9.67 -41.42 49.89
N LYS A 387 -9.88 -41.73 48.60
CA LYS A 387 -10.16 -43.10 48.14
C LYS A 387 -8.98 -44.06 48.38
N ASN A 388 -7.74 -43.60 48.22
CA ASN A 388 -6.56 -44.41 48.55
C ASN A 388 -6.43 -44.66 50.06
N LYS A 389 -6.81 -43.69 50.89
CA LYS A 389 -6.86 -43.81 52.35
C LYS A 389 -7.96 -44.77 52.82
N GLU A 390 -9.19 -44.62 52.33
CA GLU A 390 -10.29 -45.59 52.54
C GLU A 390 -9.87 -47.01 52.15
N LEU A 391 -9.17 -47.16 51.02
CA LEU A 391 -8.68 -48.46 50.53
C LEU A 391 -7.58 -49.04 51.44
N ALA A 392 -6.71 -48.21 52.02
CA ALA A 392 -5.72 -48.63 53.02
C ALA A 392 -6.39 -49.07 54.34
N ASP A 393 -7.38 -48.32 54.81
CA ASP A 393 -8.16 -48.64 56.00
C ASP A 393 -8.94 -49.96 55.83
N LEU A 394 -9.60 -50.15 54.67
CA LEU A 394 -10.27 -51.40 54.32
C LEU A 394 -9.31 -52.58 54.25
N LYS A 395 -8.09 -52.42 53.70
CA LYS A 395 -7.04 -53.45 53.73
C LYS A 395 -6.61 -53.80 55.16
N HIS A 396 -6.48 -52.81 56.03
CA HIS A 396 -6.14 -53.02 57.44
C HIS A 396 -7.26 -53.79 58.18
N ILE A 397 -8.51 -53.35 58.03
CA ILE A 397 -9.70 -54.00 58.60
C ILE A 397 -9.83 -55.44 58.09
N HIS A 398 -9.71 -55.67 56.77
CA HIS A 398 -9.73 -57.01 56.18
C HIS A 398 -8.65 -57.92 56.78
N THR A 399 -7.42 -57.41 56.94
CA THR A 399 -6.31 -58.15 57.56
C THR A 399 -6.62 -58.52 59.02
N LYS A 400 -7.22 -57.60 59.78
CA LYS A 400 -7.65 -57.82 61.17
C LYS A 400 -8.76 -58.88 61.26
N LEU A 401 -9.81 -58.79 60.43
CA LEU A 401 -10.88 -59.80 60.37
C LEU A 401 -10.34 -61.17 59.94
N LYS A 402 -9.42 -61.21 58.98
CA LYS A 402 -8.76 -62.46 58.55
C LYS A 402 -8.02 -63.14 59.70
N LYS A 403 -7.31 -62.36 60.54
CA LYS A 403 -6.66 -62.88 61.76
C LYS A 403 -7.67 -63.41 62.77
N GLN A 404 -8.74 -62.65 63.07
CA GLN A 404 -9.81 -63.08 63.97
C GLN A 404 -10.53 -64.35 63.49
N TYR A 405 -10.75 -64.48 62.18
CA TYR A 405 -11.30 -65.68 61.58
C TYR A 405 -10.37 -66.89 61.75
N GLN A 406 -9.06 -66.71 61.55
CA GLN A 406 -8.06 -67.76 61.79
C GLN A 406 -8.01 -68.18 63.27
N GLU A 407 -8.08 -67.23 64.20
CA GLU A 407 -8.17 -67.47 65.64
C GLU A 407 -9.43 -68.30 65.97
N LYS A 408 -10.61 -67.90 65.46
CA LYS A 408 -11.86 -68.64 65.67
C LYS A 408 -11.89 -70.02 65.01
N MET A 409 -11.26 -70.19 63.85
CA MET A 409 -11.07 -71.51 63.23
C MET A 409 -10.17 -72.41 64.07
N ALA A 410 -9.13 -71.87 64.71
CA ALA A 410 -8.30 -72.63 65.63
C ALA A 410 -9.06 -73.01 66.91
N GLU A 411 -9.78 -72.06 67.53
CA GLU A 411 -10.66 -72.34 68.68
C GLU A 411 -11.69 -73.44 68.38
N LEU A 412 -12.34 -73.39 67.22
CA LEU A 412 -13.30 -74.41 66.77
C LEU A 412 -12.61 -75.77 66.59
N ALA A 413 -11.41 -75.82 66.01
CA ALA A 413 -10.65 -77.06 65.89
C ALA A 413 -10.25 -77.64 67.26
N HIS A 414 -9.93 -76.80 68.25
CA HIS A 414 -9.71 -77.25 69.63
C HIS A 414 -11.00 -77.75 70.30
N ALA A 415 -12.14 -77.08 70.08
CA ALA A 415 -13.43 -77.53 70.59
C ALA A 415 -13.86 -78.88 70.00
N ASN A 416 -13.72 -79.07 68.68
CA ASN A 416 -14.04 -80.33 68.01
C ASN A 416 -13.18 -81.49 68.56
N ARG A 417 -11.88 -81.29 68.79
CA ARG A 417 -11.03 -82.33 69.42
C ARG A 417 -11.50 -82.74 70.81
N ARG A 418 -12.03 -81.81 71.62
CA ARG A 418 -12.63 -82.13 72.92
C ARG A 418 -13.92 -82.93 72.77
N VAL A 419 -14.76 -82.57 71.80
CA VAL A 419 -15.97 -83.36 71.47
C VAL A 419 -15.59 -84.78 71.01
N GLU A 420 -14.59 -84.92 70.13
CA GLU A 420 -14.06 -86.22 69.70
C GLU A 420 -13.52 -87.07 70.88
N GLN A 421 -12.84 -86.43 71.84
CA GLN A 421 -12.38 -87.07 73.08
C GLN A 421 -13.56 -87.57 73.94
N HIS A 422 -14.53 -86.70 74.23
CA HIS A 422 -15.72 -87.11 75.00
C HIS A 422 -16.57 -88.15 74.27
N GLU A 423 -16.67 -88.10 72.94
CA GLU A 423 -17.29 -89.16 72.15
C GLU A 423 -16.56 -90.50 72.32
N ALA A 424 -15.23 -90.50 72.36
CA ALA A 424 -14.43 -91.71 72.58
C ALA A 424 -14.60 -92.25 74.02
N GLU A 425 -14.66 -91.37 75.02
CA GLU A 425 -14.98 -91.72 76.41
C GLU A 425 -16.38 -92.33 76.53
N VAL A 426 -17.40 -91.69 75.93
CA VAL A 426 -18.77 -92.21 75.87
C VAL A 426 -18.83 -93.56 75.15
N LYS A 427 -18.09 -93.76 74.06
CA LYS A 427 -17.98 -95.07 73.37
C LYS A 427 -17.34 -96.12 74.29
N LYS A 428 -16.27 -95.78 75.03
CA LYS A 428 -15.62 -96.67 76.01
C LYS A 428 -16.56 -97.03 77.18
N LEU A 429 -17.26 -96.05 77.75
CA LEU A 429 -18.23 -96.27 78.83
C LEU A 429 -19.39 -97.14 78.36
N ARG A 430 -19.94 -96.91 77.15
CA ARG A 430 -20.95 -97.78 76.54
C ARG A 430 -20.46 -99.23 76.41
N LEU A 431 -19.22 -99.44 75.95
CA LEU A 431 -18.65 -100.79 75.87
C LEU A 431 -18.50 -101.45 77.26
N ARG A 432 -18.06 -100.72 78.29
CA ARG A 432 -18.01 -101.26 79.66
C ARG A 432 -19.39 -101.53 80.24
N VAL A 433 -20.41 -100.75 79.89
CA VAL A 433 -21.82 -101.04 80.25
C VAL A 433 -22.31 -102.32 79.58
N GLU A 434 -22.02 -102.54 78.30
CA GLU A 434 -22.37 -103.80 77.62
C GLU A 434 -21.57 -105.02 78.13
N GLU A 435 -20.36 -104.80 78.65
CA GLU A 435 -19.56 -105.82 79.33
C GLU A 435 -20.14 -106.15 80.71
N LEU A 436 -20.43 -105.14 81.54
CA LEU A 436 -21.10 -105.30 82.84
C LEU A 436 -22.48 -105.97 82.72
N LYS A 437 -23.24 -105.72 81.64
CA LYS A 437 -24.50 -106.45 81.37
C LYS A 437 -24.28 -107.93 81.10
N LYS A 438 -23.17 -108.32 80.46
CA LYS A 438 -22.81 -109.73 80.24
C LYS A 438 -22.32 -110.39 81.52
N GLU A 439 -21.50 -109.68 82.30
CA GLU A 439 -21.07 -110.11 83.65
C GLU A 439 -22.30 -110.32 84.56
N LEU A 440 -23.28 -109.41 84.52
CA LEU A 440 -24.54 -109.53 85.26
C LEU A 440 -25.36 -110.74 84.80
N ALA A 441 -25.58 -110.91 83.48
CA ALA A 441 -26.31 -112.06 82.95
C ALA A 441 -25.63 -113.41 83.30
N GLN A 442 -24.30 -113.45 83.31
CA GLN A 442 -23.54 -114.62 83.77
C GLN A 442 -23.73 -114.89 85.27
N ALA A 443 -23.74 -113.85 86.10
CA ALA A 443 -24.01 -114.00 87.54
C ALA A 443 -25.47 -114.40 87.82
N GLU A 444 -26.42 -113.96 86.99
CA GLU A 444 -27.82 -114.42 87.01
C GLU A 444 -27.93 -115.90 86.63
N ASP A 445 -27.26 -116.34 85.55
CA ASP A 445 -27.17 -117.76 85.16
C ASP A 445 -26.53 -118.63 86.26
N GLU A 446 -25.44 -118.17 86.89
CA GLU A 446 -24.78 -118.86 88.02
C GLU A 446 -25.69 -118.93 89.26
N LEU A 447 -26.46 -117.86 89.53
CA LEU A 447 -27.43 -117.83 90.63
C LEU A 447 -28.59 -118.80 90.38
N ASP A 448 -29.08 -118.90 89.14
CA ASP A 448 -30.10 -119.88 88.76
C ASP A 448 -29.54 -121.31 88.82
N GLU A 449 -28.28 -121.53 88.43
CA GLU A 449 -27.61 -122.82 88.63
C GLU A 449 -27.45 -123.16 90.12
N ALA A 450 -27.07 -122.20 90.97
CA ALA A 450 -27.00 -122.37 92.42
C ALA A 450 -28.38 -122.64 93.06
N HIS A 451 -29.45 -121.99 92.60
CA HIS A 451 -30.82 -122.32 92.99
C HIS A 451 -31.24 -123.71 92.50
N ASN A 452 -30.80 -124.13 91.31
CA ASN A 452 -31.04 -125.48 90.80
C ASN A 452 -30.28 -126.55 91.62
N GLN A 453 -29.04 -126.27 92.02
CA GLN A 453 -28.26 -127.11 92.94
C GLN A 453 -28.92 -127.17 94.32
N THR A 454 -29.34 -126.02 94.88
CA THR A 454 -30.08 -125.95 96.14
C THR A 454 -31.37 -126.76 96.07
N ARG A 455 -32.16 -126.66 94.98
CA ARG A 455 -33.36 -127.49 94.77
C ARG A 455 -33.06 -128.99 94.64
N LYS A 456 -31.91 -129.37 94.06
CA LYS A 456 -31.47 -130.79 94.01
C LYS A 456 -31.07 -131.29 95.40
N LEU A 457 -30.28 -130.52 96.13
CA LEU A 457 -29.85 -130.85 97.50
C LEU A 457 -31.05 -130.90 98.46
N GLN A 458 -32.04 -130.01 98.31
CA GLN A 458 -33.27 -130.05 99.10
C GLN A 458 -34.03 -131.36 98.85
N ARG A 459 -34.27 -131.74 97.58
CA ARG A 459 -34.92 -133.05 97.29
C ARG A 459 -34.14 -134.22 97.89
N SER A 460 -32.80 -134.20 97.80
CA SER A 460 -31.97 -135.25 98.39
C SER A 460 -32.04 -135.26 99.93
N LEU A 461 -32.15 -134.09 100.56
CA LEU A 461 -32.38 -133.96 102.00
C LEU A 461 -33.77 -134.45 102.40
N ASP A 462 -34.80 -134.14 101.62
CA ASP A 462 -36.17 -134.62 101.82
C ASP A 462 -36.22 -136.16 101.68
N GLU A 463 -35.58 -136.73 100.64
CA GLU A 463 -35.41 -138.20 100.46
C GLU A 463 -34.66 -138.86 101.63
N GLN A 464 -33.61 -138.22 102.16
CA GLN A 464 -32.89 -138.71 103.35
C GLN A 464 -33.74 -138.57 104.63
N THR A 465 -34.59 -137.54 104.70
CA THR A 465 -35.54 -137.34 105.80
C THR A 465 -36.62 -138.43 105.77
N GLU A 466 -37.24 -138.69 104.61
CA GLU A 466 -38.19 -139.80 104.40
C GLU A 466 -37.56 -141.16 104.73
N GLN A 467 -36.29 -141.39 104.37
CA GLN A 467 -35.56 -142.60 104.79
C GLN A 467 -35.39 -142.66 106.31
N SER A 468 -35.02 -141.55 106.96
CA SER A 468 -34.89 -141.48 108.42
C SER A 468 -36.23 -141.71 109.12
N GLU A 469 -37.32 -141.10 108.64
CA GLU A 469 -38.68 -141.31 109.15
C GLU A 469 -39.14 -142.76 108.94
N SER A 470 -38.85 -143.37 107.78
CA SER A 470 -39.11 -144.79 107.52
C SER A 470 -38.36 -145.71 108.48
N PHE A 471 -37.07 -145.44 108.73
CA PHE A 471 -36.30 -146.17 109.75
C PHE A 471 -36.82 -145.92 111.17
N GLN A 472 -37.34 -144.73 111.45
CA GLN A 472 -37.92 -144.37 112.75
C GLN A 472 -39.26 -145.09 112.98
N VAL A 473 -40.12 -145.20 111.96
CA VAL A 473 -41.32 -146.04 111.99
C VAL A 473 -40.96 -147.53 112.14
N GLN A 474 -39.90 -148.02 111.48
CA GLN A 474 -39.41 -149.39 111.68
C GLN A 474 -38.90 -149.61 113.12
N LEU A 475 -38.20 -148.63 113.70
CA LEU A 475 -37.76 -148.65 115.10
C LEU A 475 -38.95 -148.65 116.07
N GLU A 476 -39.98 -147.82 115.84
CA GLU A 476 -41.22 -147.84 116.64
C GLU A 476 -41.98 -149.16 116.51
N HIS A 477 -41.98 -149.78 115.33
CA HIS A 477 -42.62 -151.08 115.10
C HIS A 477 -41.86 -152.22 115.81
N LEU A 478 -40.53 -152.16 115.82
CA LEU A 478 -39.68 -153.09 116.57
C LEU A 478 -39.78 -152.87 118.10
N GLN A 479 -39.80 -151.60 118.56
CA GLN A 479 -40.07 -151.26 119.96
C GLN A 479 -41.45 -151.75 120.40
N SER A 480 -42.48 -151.60 119.56
CA SER A 480 -43.85 -152.07 119.84
C SER A 480 -43.94 -153.60 119.94
N ARG A 481 -43.14 -154.34 119.16
CA ARG A 481 -43.04 -155.81 119.28
C ARG A 481 -42.19 -156.25 120.49
N LEU A 482 -41.22 -155.44 120.94
CA LEU A 482 -40.38 -155.74 122.11
C LEU A 482 -41.08 -155.41 123.45
N ARG A 483 -42.06 -154.50 123.46
CA ARG A 483 -42.73 -153.98 124.68
C ARG A 483 -43.62 -154.97 125.46
N ARG A 484 -43.54 -156.29 125.19
CA ARG A 484 -44.27 -157.35 125.93
C ARG A 484 -43.40 -158.24 126.82
N GLN A 485 -42.06 -158.11 126.82
CA GLN A 485 -41.23 -158.88 127.74
C GLN A 485 -39.94 -158.12 128.16
N GLN A 486 -40.06 -157.37 129.28
CA GLN A 486 -39.00 -156.65 130.02
C GLN A 486 -38.30 -155.49 129.29
N SER A 487 -38.27 -154.29 129.92
CA SER A 487 -37.47 -153.16 129.42
C SER A 487 -37.15 -152.09 130.49
N THR A 488 -35.86 -151.93 130.77
CA THR A 488 -35.15 -150.80 131.43
C THR A 488 -33.67 -150.95 131.08
N PRO A 489 -32.81 -149.90 131.13
CA PRO A 489 -33.06 -148.45 131.06
C PRO A 489 -32.03 -147.68 130.18
N LEU A 490 -32.14 -146.33 130.20
CA LEU A 490 -31.03 -145.33 130.21
C LEU A 490 -30.07 -145.10 129.00
N PHE A 491 -29.96 -143.80 128.71
CA PHE A 491 -28.75 -143.01 128.35
C PHE A 491 -28.38 -142.76 126.87
N GLY A 492 -28.00 -141.49 126.60
CA GLY A 492 -27.49 -140.95 125.34
C GLY A 492 -26.96 -139.52 125.55
N LYS A 493 -25.91 -139.10 124.82
CA LYS A 493 -25.10 -137.91 125.15
C LYS A 493 -24.52 -137.20 123.92
N MET A 494 -24.34 -135.87 124.02
CA MET A 494 -23.52 -134.95 123.20
C MET A 494 -24.05 -134.36 121.86
N ARG A 495 -23.88 -133.03 121.79
CA ARG A 495 -23.47 -132.15 120.66
C ARG A 495 -24.31 -132.07 119.38
N SER A 496 -24.72 -130.84 119.05
CA SER A 496 -24.34 -130.18 117.78
C SER A 496 -24.37 -128.65 117.94
N ALA A 497 -23.96 -127.93 116.89
CA ALA A 497 -23.85 -126.47 116.81
C ALA A 497 -24.78 -125.86 115.74
N ARG A 498 -24.62 -124.55 115.52
CA ARG A 498 -25.03 -123.70 114.37
C ARG A 498 -26.29 -122.81 114.46
N PHE A 499 -26.02 -121.54 114.13
CA PHE A 499 -26.84 -120.49 113.48
C PHE A 499 -28.01 -119.82 114.21
N GLY A 500 -28.11 -118.50 113.95
CA GLY A 500 -29.12 -117.57 114.43
C GLY A 500 -28.56 -116.18 114.78
N PRO A 501 -28.03 -115.39 113.81
CA PRO A 501 -27.85 -113.95 114.00
C PRO A 501 -29.16 -113.22 113.70
N ASP A 502 -29.42 -112.09 114.37
CA ASP A 502 -30.38 -111.11 113.86
C ASP A 502 -29.89 -109.69 114.11
N ASP A 503 -30.28 -108.83 113.15
CA ASP A 503 -29.74 -107.51 112.89
C ASP A 503 -30.46 -106.40 113.68
N ALA A 504 -29.76 -105.28 113.94
CA ALA A 504 -30.32 -104.14 114.65
C ALA A 504 -29.66 -102.80 114.26
N GLY A 505 -29.85 -102.40 113.01
CA GLY A 505 -30.16 -101.01 112.67
C GLY A 505 -29.00 -100.02 112.62
N ASP A 506 -28.37 -99.92 111.44
CA ASP A 506 -27.92 -98.62 110.94
C ASP A 506 -29.02 -98.02 110.04
N GLY A 507 -29.28 -96.72 110.14
CA GLY A 507 -30.57 -96.16 109.75
C GLY A 507 -30.64 -94.64 109.58
N THR A 508 -30.12 -94.15 108.45
CA THR A 508 -30.56 -92.92 107.74
C THR A 508 -30.35 -91.59 108.50
N SER A 509 -29.62 -90.60 107.97
CA SER A 509 -30.08 -89.81 106.82
C SER A 509 -28.95 -88.95 106.23
N ASP A 510 -29.06 -88.70 104.93
CA ASP A 510 -28.21 -87.91 104.03
C ASP A 510 -28.75 -86.45 103.91
N PRO A 511 -28.29 -85.59 102.99
CA PRO A 511 -27.05 -84.79 102.96
C PRO A 511 -27.30 -83.27 103.16
N ASP A 512 -26.25 -82.42 103.09
CA ASP A 512 -26.11 -81.31 102.10
C ASP A 512 -24.99 -80.29 102.44
N GLU A 513 -24.60 -79.53 101.40
CA GLU A 513 -23.66 -78.37 101.32
C GLU A 513 -22.15 -78.72 101.46
N ASP A 514 -21.34 -78.63 100.40
CA ASP A 514 -20.84 -77.42 99.69
C ASP A 514 -19.99 -76.52 100.60
N GLU A 515 -18.84 -75.95 100.21
CA GLU A 515 -18.16 -75.77 98.91
C GLU A 515 -16.65 -75.59 99.24
N ASP A 516 -15.69 -76.14 98.49
CA ASP A 516 -14.35 -75.48 98.42
C ASP A 516 -13.39 -75.92 97.30
N LEU A 517 -12.61 -74.95 96.82
CA LEU A 517 -11.31 -75.03 96.11
C LEU A 517 -11.18 -75.74 94.73
N GLN A 518 -11.11 -74.92 93.65
CA GLN A 518 -9.97 -74.91 92.72
C GLN A 518 -9.94 -73.60 91.90
N ILE A 519 -8.95 -72.72 92.05
CA ILE A 519 -7.55 -72.81 91.55
C ILE A 519 -7.46 -72.67 90.01
N GLN A 520 -7.20 -71.42 89.59
CA GLN A 520 -6.06 -71.03 88.73
C GLN A 520 -6.05 -71.46 87.24
N VAL A 521 -6.48 -70.52 86.38
CA VAL A 521 -5.81 -70.03 85.13
C VAL A 521 -4.48 -70.74 84.79
N PRO A 522 -4.24 -71.23 83.54
CA PRO A 522 -4.51 -70.51 82.29
C PRO A 522 -5.31 -71.22 81.17
#